data_AF-A0A9Q4KSC4-F1
#
_entry.id   AF-A0A9Q4KSC4-F1
#
_cell.length_a   1.000
_cell.length_b   1.000
_cell.length_c   1.000
_cell.angle_alpha   90.00
_cell.angle_beta   90.00
_cell.angle_gamma   90.00
#
_symmetry.space_group_name_H-M   'P 1'
#
loop_
_entity.id
_entity.type
_entity.pdbx_description
1 polymer ?
#
loop_
_entity_poly.entity_id
_entity_poly.type
_entity_poly.pdbx_seq_one_letter_code
_entity_poly.pdbx_strand_id
1 'polypeptide(L)'
;MILSLSLPMLYWRDFGPIFTTNGEGEKRIVDCAFNCWGYFAQSNVQARMMERIDRDVAADMGLDSVMMRIVSEGGDCEFNGKGMLITTEACEFQRNPNLAREEFENEFWRLFGATNLIWLKQGLVDDDRYDTTMIPGPDGVGVAYRTAAANNHVCPVPLSYPLLTPCQLNYFYCRVFL
;
A
#
# COMPACT_ATOMS: atom_id res chain seq x y z
N MET A 1 13.13 -11.08 -18.09
CA MET A 1 12.28 -12.03 -17.33
C MET A 1 10.85 -11.58 -17.47
N ILE A 2 9.89 -12.50 -17.62
CA ILE A 2 8.45 -12.19 -17.68
C ILE A 2 7.75 -13.21 -16.78
N LEU A 3 7.17 -12.72 -15.69
CA LEU A 3 6.32 -13.52 -14.80
C LEU A 3 4.91 -13.61 -15.38
N SER A 4 4.36 -14.81 -15.46
CA SER A 4 2.99 -15.07 -15.92
C SER A 4 2.07 -15.29 -14.72
N LEU A 5 1.46 -14.20 -14.23
CA LEU A 5 0.60 -14.21 -13.05
C LEU A 5 -0.88 -13.96 -13.43
N SER A 6 -1.79 -14.74 -12.84
CA SER A 6 -3.23 -14.64 -13.10
C SER A 6 -3.89 -13.59 -12.20
N LEU A 7 -3.74 -12.32 -12.56
CA LEU A 7 -4.20 -11.18 -11.77
C LEU A 7 -5.67 -10.83 -12.04
N PRO A 8 -6.49 -10.58 -11.00
CA PRO A 8 -7.87 -10.11 -11.19
C PRO A 8 -7.95 -8.59 -11.40
N MET A 9 -6.94 -7.82 -10.99
CA MET A 9 -6.89 -6.35 -11.02
C MET A 9 -5.45 -5.87 -11.28
N LEU A 10 -5.26 -4.58 -11.61
CA LEU A 10 -3.96 -4.01 -12.03
C LEU A 10 -3.33 -3.02 -11.03
N TYR A 11 -3.71 -3.11 -9.76
CA TYR A 11 -3.26 -2.21 -8.69
C TYR A 11 -1.98 -2.72 -8.00
N TRP A 12 -0.94 -2.94 -8.82
CA TRP A 12 0.39 -3.44 -8.40
C TRP A 12 1.12 -2.61 -7.33
N ARG A 13 0.62 -1.41 -6.99
CA ARG A 13 1.12 -0.60 -5.88
C ARG A 13 0.65 -1.14 -4.52
N ASP A 14 -0.56 -1.68 -4.46
CA ASP A 14 -1.26 -1.89 -3.18
C ASP A 14 -1.07 -3.32 -2.67
N PHE A 15 -1.12 -4.30 -3.58
CA PHE A 15 -0.95 -5.73 -3.33
C PHE A 15 0.39 -6.31 -3.81
N GLY A 16 1.31 -5.45 -4.26
CA GLY A 16 2.56 -5.85 -4.91
C GLY A 16 3.79 -5.61 -4.04
N PRO A 17 4.91 -6.30 -4.33
CA PRO A 17 5.97 -6.52 -3.36
C PRO A 17 6.73 -5.24 -2.99
N ILE A 18 6.74 -4.94 -1.69
CA ILE A 18 7.54 -3.85 -1.13
C ILE A 18 8.96 -4.37 -0.89
N PHE A 19 9.90 -3.96 -1.75
CA PHE A 19 11.30 -4.32 -1.61
C PHE A 19 11.97 -3.48 -0.53
N THR A 20 12.64 -4.14 0.42
CA THR A 20 13.44 -3.51 1.49
C THR A 20 14.89 -4.01 1.43
N THR A 21 15.80 -3.32 2.10
CA THR A 21 17.23 -3.68 2.18
C THR A 21 17.78 -3.40 3.57
N ASN A 22 18.87 -4.09 3.95
CA ASN A 22 19.61 -3.87 5.20
C ASN A 22 20.70 -2.78 5.09
N GLY A 23 20.81 -2.09 3.94
CA GLY A 23 21.88 -1.11 3.68
C GLY A 23 23.22 -1.72 3.25
N GLU A 24 23.55 -2.94 3.69
CA GLU A 24 24.73 -3.70 3.27
C GLU A 24 24.57 -4.34 1.87
N GLY A 25 23.33 -4.41 1.38
CA GLY A 25 22.99 -4.85 0.02
C GLY A 25 22.10 -6.08 -0.05
N GLU A 26 21.82 -6.73 1.08
CA GLU A 26 20.80 -7.78 1.17
C GLU A 26 19.42 -7.20 0.85
N LYS A 27 18.54 -8.01 0.28
CA LYS A 27 17.20 -7.62 -0.15
C LYS A 27 16.18 -8.64 0.32
N ARG A 28 15.04 -8.15 0.80
CA ARG A 28 13.87 -8.95 1.15
C ARG A 28 12.61 -8.25 0.68
N ILE A 29 11.59 -9.03 0.37
CA ILE A 29 10.23 -8.54 0.11
C ILE A 29 9.46 -8.56 1.43
N VAL A 30 8.70 -7.49 1.69
CA VAL A 30 7.63 -7.52 2.68
C VAL A 30 6.37 -8.03 1.97
N ASP A 31 5.74 -9.02 2.59
CA ASP A 31 4.57 -9.75 2.12
C ASP A 31 3.34 -9.18 2.83
N CYS A 32 2.61 -8.31 2.13
CA CYS A 32 1.58 -7.44 2.70
C CYS A 32 0.24 -8.18 2.82
N ALA A 33 -0.36 -8.17 4.01
CA ALA A 33 -1.56 -8.94 4.29
C ALA A 33 -2.81 -8.27 3.69
N PHE A 34 -3.04 -8.43 2.39
CA PHE A 34 -4.06 -7.69 1.64
C PHE A 34 -5.50 -8.18 1.88
N ASN A 35 -6.47 -7.25 1.92
CA ASN A 35 -7.91 -7.57 1.99
C ASN A 35 -8.78 -6.83 0.94
N CYS A 36 -8.13 -6.28 -0.09
CA CYS A 36 -8.73 -5.42 -1.11
C CYS A 36 -9.29 -4.12 -0.53
N TRP A 37 -8.46 -3.25 0.05
CA TRP A 37 -8.83 -1.89 0.47
C TRP A 37 -9.93 -1.83 1.54
N GLY A 38 -10.05 -2.87 2.36
CA GLY A 38 -11.14 -3.07 3.32
C GLY A 38 -12.46 -3.52 2.67
N TYR A 39 -12.48 -3.87 1.38
CA TYR A 39 -13.70 -4.19 0.65
C TYR A 39 -14.16 -5.63 0.85
N PHE A 40 -13.24 -6.52 1.22
CA PHE A 40 -13.53 -7.91 1.54
C PHE A 40 -12.81 -8.34 2.83
N ALA A 41 -13.21 -9.49 3.40
CA ALA A 41 -12.39 -10.16 4.40
C ALA A 41 -11.15 -10.78 3.73
N GLN A 42 -10.03 -10.91 4.47
CA GLN A 42 -8.83 -11.62 4.00
C GLN A 42 -9.11 -13.05 3.51
N SER A 43 -10.17 -13.70 4.00
CA SER A 43 -10.59 -15.04 3.56
C SER A 43 -11.23 -15.08 2.16
N ASN A 44 -11.48 -13.93 1.51
CA ASN A 44 -12.02 -13.85 0.16
C ASN A 44 -10.98 -14.36 -0.86
N VAL A 45 -11.44 -15.13 -1.86
CA VAL A 45 -10.60 -15.69 -2.92
C VAL A 45 -9.80 -14.60 -3.66
N GLN A 46 -10.39 -13.44 -3.94
CA GLN A 46 -9.71 -12.33 -4.61
C GLN A 46 -8.59 -11.75 -3.75
N ALA A 47 -8.86 -11.54 -2.45
CA ALA A 47 -7.86 -11.08 -1.49
C ALA A 47 -6.69 -12.08 -1.40
N ARG A 48 -6.97 -13.38 -1.23
CA ARG A 48 -5.94 -14.45 -1.18
C ARG A 48 -5.18 -14.65 -2.50
N MET A 49 -5.76 -14.30 -3.64
CA MET A 49 -5.06 -14.32 -4.93
C MET A 49 -4.08 -13.15 -5.07
N MET A 50 -4.42 -11.98 -4.52
CA MET A 50 -3.56 -10.79 -4.57
C MET A 50 -2.50 -10.79 -3.47
N GLU A 51 -2.86 -11.12 -2.22
CA GLU A 51 -1.94 -11.37 -1.06
C GLU A 51 -0.90 -12.48 -1.32
N ARG A 52 -1.07 -13.28 -2.38
CA ARG A 52 -0.10 -14.30 -2.80
C ARG A 52 1.07 -13.74 -3.64
N ILE A 53 0.89 -12.59 -4.29
CA ILE A 53 1.79 -12.09 -5.34
C ILE A 53 3.19 -11.82 -4.80
N ASP A 54 3.30 -11.26 -3.59
CA ASP A 54 4.59 -10.92 -2.97
C ASP A 54 5.50 -12.15 -2.81
N ARG A 55 4.92 -13.27 -2.37
CA ARG A 55 5.61 -14.56 -2.23
C ARG A 55 5.94 -15.21 -3.57
N ASP A 56 5.06 -15.12 -4.56
CA ASP A 56 5.31 -15.65 -5.90
C ASP A 56 6.44 -14.88 -6.61
N VAL A 57 6.52 -13.55 -6.42
CA VAL A 57 7.64 -12.73 -6.91
C VAL A 57 8.92 -13.01 -6.11
N ALA A 58 8.85 -13.16 -4.78
CA ALA A 58 10.01 -13.50 -3.96
C ALA A 58 10.63 -14.84 -4.35
N ALA A 59 9.80 -15.86 -4.63
CA ALA A 59 10.25 -17.17 -5.11
C ALA A 59 10.95 -17.11 -6.48
N ASP A 60 10.40 -16.36 -7.44
CA ASP A 60 10.99 -16.16 -8.77
C ASP A 60 12.32 -15.39 -8.72
N MET A 61 12.42 -14.40 -7.82
CA MET A 61 13.61 -13.58 -7.64
C MET A 61 14.67 -14.21 -6.71
N GLY A 62 14.36 -15.31 -6.02
CA GLY A 62 15.24 -15.94 -5.03
C GLY A 62 15.51 -15.06 -3.80
N LEU A 63 14.49 -14.31 -3.34
CA LEU A 63 14.56 -13.41 -2.20
C LEU A 63 13.75 -13.93 -1.01
N ASP A 64 14.16 -13.55 0.21
CA ASP A 64 13.35 -13.78 1.41
C ASP A 64 12.07 -12.94 1.36
N SER A 65 10.98 -13.54 1.87
CA SER A 65 9.65 -12.95 1.95
C SER A 65 9.21 -12.90 3.42
N VAL A 66 8.91 -11.71 3.93
CA VAL A 66 8.60 -11.48 5.34
C VAL A 66 7.17 -10.97 5.51
N MET A 67 6.28 -11.87 5.96
CA MET A 67 4.86 -11.59 6.16
C MET A 67 4.61 -10.46 7.17
N MET A 68 3.66 -9.60 6.81
CA MET A 68 3.09 -8.55 7.65
C MET A 68 1.92 -9.09 8.48
N ARG A 69 1.81 -8.63 9.73
CA ARG A 69 0.86 -9.13 10.74
C ARG A 69 -0.43 -8.32 10.80
N ILE A 70 -0.46 -7.18 10.12
CA ILE A 70 -1.59 -6.28 9.96
C ILE A 70 -1.95 -6.18 8.47
N VAL A 71 -3.18 -5.78 8.17
CA VAL A 71 -3.58 -5.39 6.82
C VAL A 71 -3.12 -3.95 6.58
N SER A 72 -2.16 -3.75 5.68
CA SER A 72 -1.66 -2.44 5.23
C SER A 72 -1.18 -2.60 3.79
N GLU A 73 -1.28 -1.54 3.00
CA GLU A 73 -1.27 -1.60 1.54
C GLU A 73 -0.15 -0.73 0.95
N GLY A 74 0.61 -1.24 -0.03
CA GLY A 74 1.83 -0.58 -0.51
C GLY A 74 1.65 0.81 -1.16
N GLY A 75 0.41 1.29 -1.26
CA GLY A 75 0.01 2.64 -1.68
C GLY A 75 -0.59 3.53 -0.59
N ASP A 76 -0.79 3.06 0.64
CA ASP A 76 -1.17 3.93 1.77
C ASP A 76 0.06 4.51 2.51
N CYS A 77 1.20 3.84 2.42
CA CYS A 77 2.47 4.22 3.04
C CYS A 77 3.46 4.88 2.06
N GLU A 78 4.01 6.04 2.43
CA GLU A 78 5.10 6.75 1.73
C GLU A 78 6.34 6.86 2.64
N PHE A 79 7.55 6.74 2.08
CA PHE A 79 8.78 6.50 2.85
C PHE A 79 9.92 7.44 2.48
N ASN A 80 10.49 8.18 3.44
CA ASN A 80 11.59 9.10 3.15
C ASN A 80 12.99 8.44 3.01
N GLY A 81 13.07 7.13 3.20
CA GLY A 81 14.33 6.36 3.19
C GLY A 81 15.32 6.75 4.29
N LYS A 82 14.84 7.28 5.42
CA LYS A 82 15.64 7.68 6.61
C LYS A 82 14.88 7.42 7.91
N GLY A 83 14.10 6.32 7.97
CA GLY A 83 13.33 5.93 9.14
C GLY A 83 12.03 6.71 9.37
N MET A 84 11.55 7.51 8.40
CA MET A 84 10.22 8.15 8.46
C MET A 84 9.26 7.56 7.44
N LEU A 85 8.03 7.31 7.89
CA LEU A 85 6.89 6.78 7.14
C LEU A 85 5.69 7.73 7.30
N ILE A 86 4.93 7.94 6.23
CA ILE A 86 3.67 8.69 6.21
C ILE A 86 2.55 7.72 5.83
N THR A 87 1.48 7.63 6.62
CA THR A 87 0.27 6.83 6.34
C THR A 87 -0.99 7.55 6.88
N THR A 88 -2.19 7.02 6.64
CA THR A 88 -3.45 7.61 7.14
C THR A 88 -4.12 6.74 8.21
N GLU A 89 -4.61 7.40 9.26
CA GLU A 89 -5.41 6.77 10.31
C GLU A 89 -6.73 6.20 9.73
N ALA A 90 -7.32 6.87 8.74
CA ALA A 90 -8.55 6.43 8.10
C ALA A 90 -8.39 5.13 7.29
N CYS A 91 -7.23 4.89 6.67
CA CYS A 91 -6.92 3.61 6.05
C CYS A 91 -6.68 2.54 7.14
N GLU A 92 -5.61 2.72 7.90
CA GLU A 92 -5.03 1.71 8.79
C GLU A 92 -6.00 1.18 9.86
N PHE A 93 -6.76 2.07 10.52
CA PHE A 93 -7.76 1.66 11.52
C PHE A 93 -9.07 1.17 10.89
N GLN A 94 -9.35 1.47 9.62
CA GLN A 94 -10.46 0.82 8.89
C GLN A 94 -10.08 -0.59 8.46
N ARG A 95 -8.82 -0.81 8.06
CA ARG A 95 -8.29 -2.15 7.74
C ARG A 95 -8.21 -3.03 8.99
N ASN A 96 -7.80 -2.47 10.13
CA ASN A 96 -7.54 -3.20 11.38
C ASN A 96 -8.28 -2.59 12.60
N PRO A 97 -9.63 -2.65 12.66
CA PRO A 97 -10.44 -1.89 13.62
C PRO A 97 -10.31 -2.29 15.10
N ASN A 98 -9.49 -3.28 15.43
CA ASN A 98 -9.25 -3.76 16.80
C ASN A 98 -7.83 -3.51 17.31
N LEU A 99 -6.93 -2.92 16.50
CA LEU A 99 -5.53 -2.73 16.86
C LEU A 99 -5.27 -1.33 17.46
N ALA A 100 -4.32 -1.27 18.38
CA ALA A 100 -3.78 -0.01 18.92
C ALA A 100 -2.68 0.55 18.00
N ARG A 101 -2.44 1.87 18.01
CA ARG A 101 -1.46 2.55 17.14
C ARG A 101 -0.06 1.95 17.29
N GLU A 102 0.28 1.59 18.50
CA GLU A 102 1.54 1.00 18.91
C GLU A 102 1.79 -0.34 18.20
N GLU A 103 0.76 -1.10 17.82
CA GLU A 103 0.90 -2.36 17.09
C GLU A 103 1.34 -2.11 15.64
N PHE A 104 0.79 -1.08 14.99
CA PHE A 104 1.25 -0.60 13.69
C PHE A 104 2.69 -0.10 13.77
N GLU A 105 2.99 0.78 14.74
CA GLU A 105 4.32 1.38 14.89
C GLU A 105 5.42 0.32 15.15
N ASN A 106 5.14 -0.71 15.96
CA ASN A 106 6.04 -1.84 16.15
C ASN A 106 6.24 -2.68 14.87
N GLU A 107 5.17 -2.90 14.09
CA GLU A 107 5.23 -3.71 12.87
C GLU A 107 5.94 -2.97 11.72
N PHE A 108 5.66 -1.68 11.55
CA PHE A 108 6.36 -0.81 10.62
C PHE A 108 7.84 -0.63 10.97
N TRP A 109 8.18 -0.57 12.27
CA TRP A 109 9.57 -0.63 12.72
C TRP A 109 10.24 -1.96 12.36
N ARG A 110 9.60 -3.10 12.66
CA ARG A 110 10.11 -4.46 12.37
C ARG A 110 10.38 -4.70 10.87
N LEU A 111 9.48 -4.22 10.01
CA LEU A 111 9.51 -4.47 8.57
C LEU A 111 10.32 -3.42 7.78
N PHE A 112 10.21 -2.15 8.15
CA PHE A 112 10.73 -1.03 7.35
C PHE A 112 11.71 -0.10 8.09
N GLY A 113 12.13 -0.44 9.32
CA GLY A 113 13.01 0.42 10.12
C GLY A 113 12.37 1.78 10.47
N ALA A 114 11.05 1.92 10.30
CA ALA A 114 10.34 3.15 10.52
C ALA A 114 10.32 3.47 12.02
N THR A 115 10.98 4.57 12.40
CA THR A 115 11.10 5.05 13.79
C THR A 115 10.33 6.34 14.02
N ASN A 116 9.83 6.97 12.96
CA ASN A 116 9.10 8.23 12.99
C ASN A 116 7.87 8.12 12.07
N LEU A 117 6.67 8.04 12.62
CA LEU A 117 5.44 7.91 11.82
C LEU A 117 4.64 9.21 11.80
N ILE A 118 4.35 9.70 10.60
CA ILE A 118 3.44 10.84 10.37
C ILE A 118 2.07 10.28 10.02
N TRP A 119 1.17 10.39 10.98
CA TRP A 119 -0.21 9.93 10.87
C TRP A 119 -1.12 11.05 10.34
N LEU A 120 -1.48 10.98 9.05
CA LEU A 120 -2.51 11.85 8.47
C LEU A 120 -3.90 11.36 8.92
N LYS A 121 -4.85 12.28 9.11
CA LYS A 121 -6.18 11.90 9.63
C LYS A 121 -7.08 11.18 8.63
N GLN A 122 -6.96 11.53 7.34
CA GLN A 122 -7.76 11.02 6.22
C GLN A 122 -6.88 10.99 4.96
N GLY A 123 -7.32 10.25 3.93
CA GLY A 123 -6.69 10.27 2.60
C GLY A 123 -7.05 11.51 1.77
N LEU A 124 -6.91 11.40 0.44
CA LEU A 124 -7.38 12.46 -0.47
C LEU A 124 -8.92 12.53 -0.52
N VAL A 125 -9.43 13.74 -0.77
CA VAL A 125 -10.87 14.07 -0.78
C VAL A 125 -11.69 13.31 -1.85
N ASP A 126 -11.06 12.78 -2.89
CA ASP A 126 -11.70 11.95 -3.93
C ASP A 126 -11.22 10.48 -3.92
N ASP A 127 -10.45 10.06 -2.90
CA ASP A 127 -10.02 8.67 -2.68
C ASP A 127 -10.93 7.93 -1.67
N ASP A 128 -12.23 8.01 -1.94
CA ASP A 128 -13.30 7.36 -1.18
C ASP A 128 -13.43 5.86 -1.51
N ARG A 129 -14.40 5.16 -0.92
CA ARG A 129 -14.80 3.83 -1.43
C ARG A 129 -15.39 3.94 -2.84
N TYR A 130 -15.03 3.02 -3.73
CA TYR A 130 -15.47 3.02 -5.14
C TYR A 130 -17.00 2.99 -5.34
N ASP A 131 -17.78 2.63 -4.32
CA ASP A 131 -19.24 2.53 -4.37
C ASP A 131 -19.99 3.59 -3.55
N THR A 132 -19.29 4.51 -2.84
CA THR A 132 -19.93 5.56 -2.03
C THR A 132 -20.10 6.87 -2.77
N THR A 133 -19.19 7.22 -3.69
CA THR A 133 -19.18 8.52 -4.38
C THR A 133 -19.79 8.46 -5.77
N MET A 134 -21.12 8.53 -5.86
CA MET A 134 -21.80 8.66 -7.16
C MET A 134 -21.68 10.09 -7.75
N ILE A 135 -21.55 10.17 -9.07
CA ILE A 135 -21.76 11.38 -9.87
C ILE A 135 -23.27 11.48 -10.19
N PRO A 136 -23.97 12.56 -9.79
CA PRO A 136 -25.37 12.74 -10.13
C PRO A 136 -25.54 13.07 -11.61
N GLY A 137 -26.51 12.41 -12.25
CA GLY A 137 -26.96 12.69 -13.61
C GLY A 137 -27.89 13.90 -13.70
N PRO A 138 -28.41 14.22 -14.90
CA PRO A 138 -29.29 15.38 -15.12
C PRO A 138 -30.62 15.36 -14.34
N ASP A 139 -31.02 14.20 -13.83
CA ASP A 139 -32.19 13.94 -12.98
C ASP A 139 -31.85 13.82 -11.48
N GLY A 140 -30.56 13.94 -11.12
CA GLY A 140 -30.06 13.73 -9.76
C GLY A 140 -29.78 12.28 -9.38
N VAL A 141 -30.05 11.30 -10.26
CA VAL A 141 -29.76 9.88 -10.02
C VAL A 141 -28.28 9.60 -10.28
N GLY A 142 -27.64 8.75 -9.48
CA GLY A 142 -26.23 8.38 -9.70
C GLY A 142 -26.04 7.59 -11.00
N VAL A 143 -25.29 8.16 -11.95
CA VAL A 143 -25.06 7.54 -13.29
C VAL A 143 -23.69 6.87 -13.44
N ALA A 144 -22.74 7.22 -12.56
CA ALA A 144 -21.40 6.66 -12.49
C ALA A 144 -20.84 6.86 -11.08
N TYR A 145 -19.77 6.15 -10.73
CA TYR A 145 -18.94 6.46 -9.55
C TYR A 145 -17.82 7.43 -9.94
N ARG A 146 -17.35 8.26 -8.98
CA ARG A 146 -16.27 9.24 -9.24
C ARG A 146 -14.94 8.56 -9.55
N THR A 147 -14.58 7.57 -8.75
CA THR A 147 -13.25 6.94 -8.75
C THR A 147 -13.37 5.45 -8.46
N ALA A 148 -12.51 4.65 -9.08
CA ALA A 148 -12.17 3.31 -8.60
C ALA A 148 -10.95 3.44 -7.68
N ALA A 149 -11.18 4.14 -6.56
CA ALA A 149 -10.19 4.60 -5.60
C ALA A 149 -9.67 3.46 -4.68
N ALA A 150 -8.62 3.77 -3.93
CA ALA A 150 -7.98 2.83 -3.00
C ALA A 150 -8.44 3.03 -1.53
N ASN A 151 -9.39 3.94 -1.29
CA ASN A 151 -10.05 4.16 -0.02
C ASN A 151 -9.09 4.53 1.13
N ASN A 152 -8.81 5.83 1.21
CA ASN A 152 -7.99 6.55 2.19
C ASN A 152 -6.45 6.42 2.06
N HIS A 153 -5.93 6.18 0.86
CA HIS A 153 -4.50 6.13 0.57
C HIS A 153 -3.81 7.51 0.60
N VAL A 154 -2.49 7.52 0.80
CA VAL A 154 -1.61 8.68 0.59
C VAL A 154 -1.14 8.68 -0.86
N CYS A 155 -1.74 9.52 -1.70
CA CYS A 155 -1.19 9.76 -3.04
C CYS A 155 -0.14 10.89 -2.99
N PRO A 156 1.14 10.63 -3.32
CA PRO A 156 2.14 11.68 -3.47
C PRO A 156 1.86 12.48 -4.75
N VAL A 157 0.95 13.45 -4.65
CA VAL A 157 0.70 14.43 -5.72
C VAL A 157 2.04 15.09 -6.05
N PRO A 158 2.53 15.04 -7.31
CA PRO A 158 3.78 15.67 -7.67
C PRO A 158 3.58 17.20 -7.69
N LEU A 159 3.69 17.81 -6.51
CA LEU A 159 3.75 19.26 -6.34
C LEU A 159 4.84 19.78 -7.27
N SER A 160 4.46 20.67 -8.20
CA SER A 160 5.34 21.21 -9.23
C SER A 160 6.32 22.25 -8.64
N TYR A 161 7.20 21.77 -7.76
CA TYR A 161 8.24 22.52 -7.07
C TYR A 161 9.62 22.04 -7.58
N PRO A 162 10.47 22.93 -8.13
CA PRO A 162 11.69 22.55 -8.84
C PRO A 162 12.88 22.16 -7.92
N LEU A 163 12.60 21.60 -6.74
CA LEU A 163 13.60 21.26 -5.71
C LEU A 163 13.73 19.75 -5.43
N LEU A 164 12.91 18.92 -6.06
CA LEU A 164 13.07 17.46 -6.04
C LEU A 164 13.39 16.98 -7.46
N THR A 165 14.49 16.24 -7.61
CA THR A 165 14.92 15.67 -8.90
C THR A 165 13.94 14.58 -9.37
N PRO A 166 13.89 14.27 -10.68
CA PRO A 166 12.89 13.35 -11.20
C PRO A 166 13.00 11.96 -10.58
N CYS A 167 12.01 11.57 -9.77
CA CYS A 167 11.81 10.18 -9.38
C CYS A 167 11.29 9.41 -10.60
N GLN A 168 12.23 8.99 -11.46
CA GLN A 168 11.90 8.29 -12.70
C GLN A 168 11.18 6.97 -12.40
N LEU A 169 10.22 6.61 -13.26
CA LEU A 169 9.52 5.33 -13.29
C LEU A 169 10.48 4.15 -13.08
N ASN A 170 10.49 3.62 -11.86
CA ASN A 170 11.30 2.48 -11.44
C ASN A 170 10.47 1.60 -10.50
N TYR A 171 10.82 0.31 -10.47
CA TYR A 171 10.32 -0.67 -9.51
C TYR A 171 10.44 -0.14 -8.07
N PHE A 172 9.47 -0.47 -7.19
CA PHE A 172 9.36 0.04 -5.80
C PHE A 172 10.47 -0.48 -4.86
N TYR A 173 11.70 -0.07 -5.14
CA TYR A 173 12.85 -0.14 -4.25
C TYR A 173 12.68 0.87 -3.13
N CYS A 174 11.93 0.51 -2.09
CA CYS A 174 11.92 1.28 -0.87
C CYS A 174 13.30 1.15 -0.20
N ARG A 175 14.11 2.22 -0.28
CA ARG A 175 15.39 2.31 0.46
C ARG A 175 15.14 2.55 1.95
N VAL A 176 14.51 1.57 2.57
CA VAL A 176 14.64 1.29 4.00
C VAL A 176 16.12 1.15 4.33
N PHE A 177 16.51 1.70 5.49
CA PHE A 177 17.71 1.32 6.20
C PHE A 177 17.26 0.61 7.48
N LEU A 178 17.97 -0.45 7.85
CA LEU A 178 17.82 -1.19 9.11
C LEU A 178 19.07 -0.96 9.97
#